data_AF-A0A255ZJ11-F1
#
_entry.id   AF-A0A255ZJ11-F1
#
_cell.length_a   1.000
_cell.length_b   1.000
_cell.length_c   1.000
_cell.angle_alpha   90.00
_cell.angle_beta   90.00
_cell.angle_gamma   90.00
#
_symmetry.space_group_name_H-M   'P 1'
#
loop_
_entity.id
_entity.type
_entity.pdbx_description
1 polymer ?
#
loop_
_entity_poly.entity_id
_entity_poly.type
_entity_poly.pdbx_seq_one_letter_code
_entity_poly.pdbx_strand_id
1 'polypeptide(L)'
;MQLPPAPSQEEIVTKFNLEILKSPADLVVRNGDIAMTKSGDLMLNDEHYSAMRRFVSTWRFNAPMLKSLFDLTMAVSLRSKDLKRSLDQVADHHLGSNHKPFPPGSTAFSRRLALNEEIAANMLGSDSCAGAILLNLTGFLQALRDDINTARLDWEGTAPLIHGHSVGAVLAAASNYFRHWDEWRKTSPPTTRQATSIDVLNAVLDSAGLKQSTQRLLGVEGICTKILDVLSEGDFDKLSERVFAFANGLKPGP
;
A
#
# COMPACT_ATOMS: atom_id res chain seq x y z
N MET A 1 -13.86 -19.21 2.43
CA MET A 1 -12.54 -19.10 1.76
C MET A 1 -11.50 -19.49 2.79
N GLN A 2 -10.75 -20.57 2.59
CA GLN A 2 -9.70 -20.98 3.53
C GLN A 2 -8.45 -20.16 3.21
N LEU A 3 -7.84 -19.52 4.22
CA LEU A 3 -6.60 -18.76 4.03
C LEU A 3 -5.47 -19.74 3.66
N PRO A 4 -4.55 -19.36 2.75
CA PRO A 4 -3.37 -20.17 2.48
C PRO A 4 -2.53 -20.30 3.76
N PRO A 5 -1.73 -21.36 3.91
CA PRO A 5 -0.81 -21.48 5.03
C PRO A 5 0.20 -20.32 5.02
N ALA A 6 0.65 -19.91 6.21
CA ALA A 6 1.74 -18.95 6.32
C ALA A 6 3.02 -19.55 5.71
N PRO A 7 3.77 -18.81 4.88
CA PRO A 7 5.02 -19.29 4.32
C PRO A 7 6.01 -19.59 5.44
N SER A 8 6.96 -20.49 5.23
CA SER A 8 8.01 -20.79 6.21
C SER A 8 9.08 -19.67 6.24
N GLN A 9 9.90 -19.63 7.30
CA GLN A 9 10.99 -18.65 7.37
C GLN A 9 12.01 -18.90 6.24
N GLU A 10 12.35 -20.16 6.04
CA GLU A 10 13.32 -20.60 5.05
C GLU A 10 12.87 -20.27 3.62
N GLU A 11 11.58 -20.45 3.32
CA GLU A 11 10.99 -20.03 2.04
C GLU A 11 11.19 -18.53 1.79
N ILE A 12 10.88 -17.68 2.76
CA ILE A 12 11.01 -16.21 2.63
C ILE A 12 12.47 -15.80 2.49
N VAL A 13 13.35 -16.33 3.36
CA VAL A 13 14.79 -16.04 3.33
C VAL A 13 15.40 -16.43 1.99
N THR A 14 15.02 -17.58 1.45
CA THR A 14 15.49 -18.07 0.15
C THR A 14 14.92 -17.25 -1.00
N LYS A 15 13.59 -17.04 -1.04
CA LYS A 15 12.90 -16.32 -2.12
C LYS A 15 13.42 -14.90 -2.31
N PHE A 16 13.69 -14.18 -1.21
CA PHE A 16 14.12 -12.77 -1.26
C PHE A 16 15.61 -12.56 -0.99
N ASN A 17 16.39 -13.63 -0.96
CA ASN A 17 17.83 -13.63 -0.73
C ASN A 17 18.27 -12.79 0.49
N LEU A 18 17.67 -13.07 1.64
CA LEU A 18 17.97 -12.36 2.89
C LEU A 18 19.25 -12.92 3.54
N GLU A 19 20.41 -12.56 2.99
CA GLU A 19 21.73 -13.08 3.40
C GLU A 19 21.96 -12.99 4.91
N ILE A 20 21.55 -11.88 5.54
CA ILE A 20 21.72 -11.68 6.98
C ILE A 20 21.07 -12.78 7.81
N LEU A 21 19.96 -13.37 7.34
CA LEU A 21 19.22 -14.42 8.04
C LEU A 21 19.64 -15.84 7.66
N LYS A 22 20.60 -16.02 6.75
CA LYS A 22 21.14 -17.37 6.43
C LYS A 22 22.08 -17.87 7.53
N SER A 23 22.67 -16.96 8.30
CA SER A 23 23.49 -17.32 9.45
C SER A 23 22.60 -17.75 10.63
N PRO A 24 23.02 -18.76 11.42
CA PRO A 24 22.30 -19.15 12.62
C PRO A 24 22.20 -17.97 13.59
N ALA A 25 21.08 -17.91 14.31
CA ALA A 25 20.86 -16.92 15.35
C ALA A 25 21.63 -17.33 16.61
N ASP A 26 22.41 -16.41 17.17
CA ASP A 26 23.08 -16.59 18.46
C ASP A 26 22.76 -15.42 19.40
N LEU A 27 22.72 -15.71 20.70
CA LEU A 27 22.49 -14.69 21.72
C LEU A 27 23.75 -13.84 21.91
N VAL A 28 23.55 -12.54 22.03
CA VAL A 28 24.67 -11.61 22.24
C VAL A 28 24.76 -11.24 23.71
N VAL A 29 25.98 -11.26 24.26
CA VAL A 29 26.27 -10.73 25.60
C VAL A 29 26.93 -9.35 25.45
N ARG A 30 26.38 -8.35 26.15
CA ARG A 30 26.96 -6.99 26.24
C ARG A 30 27.08 -6.61 27.71
N ASN A 31 28.27 -6.18 28.14
CA ASN A 31 28.56 -5.79 29.54
C ASN A 31 28.25 -6.87 30.59
N GLY A 32 28.37 -8.15 30.23
CA GLY A 32 28.10 -9.27 31.15
C GLY A 32 26.65 -9.73 31.21
N ASP A 33 25.72 -9.03 30.54
CA ASP A 33 24.30 -9.40 30.46
C ASP A 33 23.88 -9.77 29.03
N ILE A 34 22.77 -10.50 28.90
CA ILE A 34 22.17 -10.77 27.59
C ILE A 34 21.66 -9.46 27.00
N ALA A 35 22.13 -9.13 25.81
CA ALA A 35 21.79 -7.90 25.14
C ALA A 35 20.32 -7.89 24.71
N MET A 36 19.71 -6.72 24.79
CA MET A 36 18.32 -6.47 24.43
C MET A 36 18.27 -5.54 23.21
N THR A 37 17.29 -5.77 22.35
CA THR A 37 16.90 -4.85 21.27
C THR A 37 16.17 -3.64 21.85
N LYS A 38 16.04 -2.56 21.07
CA LYS A 38 15.32 -1.35 21.48
C LYS A 38 13.85 -1.58 21.83
N SER A 39 13.24 -2.61 21.24
CA SER A 39 11.87 -3.02 21.54
C SER A 39 11.75 -3.89 22.80
N GLY A 40 12.86 -4.24 23.45
CA GLY A 40 12.87 -5.07 24.66
C GLY A 40 12.85 -6.58 24.40
N ASP A 41 13.16 -7.05 23.19
CA ASP A 41 13.40 -8.49 22.93
C ASP A 41 14.88 -8.84 23.10
N LEU A 42 15.19 -10.12 23.33
CA LEU A 42 16.57 -10.63 23.28
C LEU A 42 17.19 -10.36 21.91
N MET A 43 18.41 -9.80 21.91
CA MET A 43 19.13 -9.52 20.68
C MET A 43 19.85 -10.78 20.17
N LEU A 44 19.63 -11.06 18.89
CA LEU A 44 20.24 -12.16 18.15
C LEU A 44 21.26 -11.61 17.15
N ASN A 45 22.52 -12.02 17.27
CA ASN A 45 23.69 -11.56 16.50
C ASN A 45 23.97 -10.05 16.57
N ASP A 46 23.07 -9.23 16.04
CA ASP A 46 23.10 -7.77 16.07
C ASP A 46 21.68 -7.17 15.92
N GLU A 47 21.60 -5.85 15.97
CA GLU A 47 20.33 -5.11 15.85
C GLU A 47 19.67 -5.34 14.48
N HIS A 48 20.45 -5.40 13.41
CA HIS A 48 19.96 -5.58 12.05
C HIS A 48 19.41 -6.99 11.82
N TYR A 49 20.13 -8.02 12.28
CA TYR A 49 19.69 -9.41 12.24
C TYR A 49 18.37 -9.58 13.00
N SER A 50 18.31 -9.05 14.23
CA SER A 50 17.12 -9.15 15.08
C SER A 50 15.91 -8.47 14.44
N ALA A 51 16.09 -7.25 13.92
CA ALA A 51 15.04 -6.49 13.26
C ALA A 51 14.55 -7.17 11.97
N MET A 52 15.46 -7.65 11.12
CA MET A 52 15.11 -8.34 9.88
C MET A 52 14.37 -9.66 10.17
N ARG A 53 14.78 -10.41 11.20
CA ARG A 53 14.07 -11.62 11.64
C ARG A 53 12.65 -11.31 12.11
N ARG A 54 12.48 -10.23 12.88
CA ARG A 54 11.16 -9.77 13.33
C ARG A 54 10.29 -9.35 12.15
N PHE A 55 10.85 -8.57 11.22
CA PHE A 55 10.19 -8.16 9.99
C PHE A 55 9.68 -9.37 9.18
N VAL A 56 10.54 -10.38 8.95
CA VAL A 56 10.16 -11.62 8.25
C VAL A 56 9.06 -12.38 9.00
N SER A 57 9.13 -12.45 10.33
CA SER A 57 8.12 -13.15 11.15
C SER A 57 6.77 -12.45 11.06
N THR A 58 6.76 -11.13 11.23
CA THR A 58 5.55 -10.31 11.10
C THR A 58 4.95 -10.41 9.70
N TRP A 59 5.78 -10.37 8.66
CA TRP A 59 5.33 -10.59 7.28
C TRP A 59 4.68 -11.96 7.12
N ARG A 60 5.35 -13.05 7.51
CA ARG A 60 4.83 -14.42 7.37
C ARG A 60 3.46 -14.60 7.98
N PHE A 61 3.25 -14.08 9.19
CA PHE A 61 1.97 -14.24 9.88
C PHE A 61 0.84 -13.43 9.23
N ASN A 62 1.17 -12.35 8.53
CA ASN A 62 0.18 -11.51 7.86
C ASN A 62 0.00 -11.84 6.36
N ALA A 63 0.97 -12.49 5.71
CA ALA A 63 0.99 -12.73 4.28
C ALA A 63 -0.30 -13.40 3.74
N PRO A 64 -0.88 -14.45 4.39
CA PRO A 64 -2.13 -15.04 3.92
C PRO A 64 -3.31 -14.05 3.88
N MET A 65 -3.42 -13.20 4.90
CA MET A 65 -4.47 -12.20 5.00
C MET A 65 -4.23 -11.08 3.98
N LEU A 66 -3.00 -10.58 3.88
CA LEU A 66 -2.64 -9.55 2.92
C LEU A 66 -2.90 -10.01 1.47
N LYS A 67 -2.58 -11.26 1.14
CA LYS A 67 -2.89 -11.84 -0.17
C LYS A 67 -4.40 -11.88 -0.44
N SER A 68 -5.19 -12.28 0.56
CA SER A 68 -6.65 -12.36 0.42
C SER A 68 -7.28 -10.97 0.23
N LEU A 69 -6.83 -9.97 0.97
CA LEU A 69 -7.23 -8.57 0.78
C LEU A 69 -6.80 -8.05 -0.59
N PHE A 70 -5.60 -8.41 -1.05
CA PHE A 70 -5.08 -8.02 -2.35
C PHE A 70 -5.95 -8.57 -3.48
N ASP A 71 -6.24 -9.88 -3.44
CA ASP A 71 -7.07 -10.55 -4.45
C ASP A 71 -8.47 -9.95 -4.51
N LEU A 72 -9.07 -9.68 -3.35
CA LEU A 72 -10.36 -9.01 -3.27
C LEU A 72 -10.30 -7.60 -3.87
N THR A 73 -9.25 -6.83 -3.56
CA THR A 73 -9.05 -5.48 -4.08
C THR A 73 -8.95 -5.49 -5.61
N MET A 74 -8.16 -6.41 -6.18
CA MET A 74 -7.98 -6.54 -7.62
C MET A 74 -9.25 -7.02 -8.33
N ALA A 75 -9.95 -8.01 -7.77
CA ALA A 75 -11.22 -8.50 -8.31
C ALA A 75 -12.29 -7.41 -8.36
N VAL A 76 -12.42 -6.62 -7.27
CA VAL A 76 -13.38 -5.50 -7.22
C VAL A 76 -12.97 -4.37 -8.17
N SER A 77 -11.68 -4.13 -8.35
CA SER A 77 -11.17 -3.15 -9.33
C SER A 77 -11.53 -3.52 -10.77
N LEU A 78 -11.42 -4.81 -11.13
CA LEU A 78 -11.85 -5.32 -12.44
C LEU A 78 -13.36 -5.15 -12.64
N ARG A 79 -14.17 -5.58 -11.66
CA ARG A 79 -15.64 -5.41 -11.69
C ARG A 79 -16.05 -3.95 -11.83
N SER A 80 -15.33 -3.04 -11.17
CA SER A 80 -15.61 -1.61 -11.24
C SER A 80 -15.43 -1.04 -12.66
N LYS A 81 -14.51 -1.59 -13.46
CA LYS A 81 -14.35 -1.23 -14.88
C LYS A 81 -15.54 -1.70 -15.72
N ASP A 82 -16.07 -2.89 -15.45
CA ASP A 82 -17.25 -3.43 -16.13
C ASP A 82 -18.53 -2.64 -15.79
N LEU A 83 -18.68 -2.24 -14.53
CA LEU A 83 -19.82 -1.42 -14.08
C LEU A 83 -19.78 -0.02 -14.68
N LYS A 84 -18.60 0.61 -14.76
CA LYS A 84 -18.44 1.91 -15.43
C LYS A 84 -18.82 1.82 -16.91
N ARG A 85 -18.36 0.79 -17.63
CA ARG A 85 -18.80 0.54 -19.02
C ARG A 85 -20.32 0.36 -19.13
N SER A 86 -20.94 -0.33 -18.17
CA SER A 86 -22.40 -0.52 -18.13
C SER A 86 -23.15 0.78 -17.86
N LEU A 87 -22.58 1.66 -17.03
CA LEU A 87 -23.12 2.99 -16.74
C LEU A 87 -23.06 3.90 -17.98
N ASP A 88 -21.94 3.89 -18.70
CA ASP A 88 -21.75 4.66 -19.93
C ASP A 88 -22.77 4.25 -21.01
N GLN A 89 -23.04 2.95 -21.16
CA GLN A 89 -24.07 2.45 -22.08
C GLN A 89 -25.49 2.97 -21.73
N VAL A 90 -25.82 3.07 -20.44
CA VAL A 90 -27.12 3.63 -19.99
C VAL A 90 -27.18 5.14 -20.28
N ALA A 91 -26.05 5.84 -20.22
CA ALA A 91 -25.97 7.26 -20.57
C ALA A 91 -26.08 7.48 -22.08
N ASP A 92 -25.39 6.67 -22.89
CA ASP A 92 -25.38 6.78 -24.36
C ASP A 92 -26.75 6.49 -24.99
N HIS A 93 -27.50 5.52 -24.45
CA HIS A 93 -28.87 5.25 -24.87
C HIS A 93 -29.85 6.42 -24.61
N HIS A 94 -29.46 7.40 -23.78
CA HIS A 94 -30.24 8.61 -23.49
C HIS A 94 -29.79 9.86 -24.25
N LEU A 95 -28.62 9.83 -24.92
CA LEU A 95 -28.09 10.99 -25.66
C LEU A 95 -28.68 11.14 -27.08
N GLY A 96 -29.85 10.54 -27.33
CA GLY A 96 -30.69 10.83 -28.48
C GLY A 96 -31.20 12.28 -28.47
N SER A 97 -30.38 13.18 -29.01
CA SER A 97 -30.66 14.54 -29.49
C SER A 97 -31.25 15.61 -28.55
N ASN A 98 -31.59 15.33 -27.29
CA ASN A 98 -32.01 16.38 -26.35
C ASN A 98 -31.69 15.97 -24.91
N HIS A 99 -30.83 16.72 -24.22
CA HIS A 99 -30.48 16.56 -22.80
C HIS A 99 -31.67 16.81 -21.86
N LYS A 100 -32.74 16.04 -21.98
CA LYS A 100 -33.87 16.10 -21.05
C LYS A 100 -33.53 15.28 -19.80
N PRO A 101 -33.76 15.82 -18.58
CA PRO A 101 -33.65 15.03 -17.37
C PRO A 101 -34.57 13.81 -17.45
N PHE A 102 -34.16 12.72 -16.79
CA PHE A 102 -34.96 11.49 -16.75
C PHE A 102 -36.37 11.82 -16.24
N PRO A 103 -37.44 11.38 -16.93
CA PRO A 103 -38.77 11.54 -16.39
C PRO A 103 -38.89 10.77 -15.05
N PRO A 104 -39.63 11.30 -14.07
CA PRO A 104 -39.89 10.62 -12.81
C PRO A 104 -40.42 9.20 -13.06
N GLY A 105 -39.84 8.19 -12.40
CA GLY A 105 -40.24 6.78 -12.57
C GLY A 105 -39.63 6.06 -13.79
N SER A 106 -38.72 6.68 -14.53
CA SER A 106 -37.99 6.00 -15.61
C SER A 106 -37.18 4.81 -15.07
N THR A 107 -37.36 3.63 -15.69
CA THR A 107 -36.55 2.44 -15.41
C THR A 107 -35.05 2.68 -15.62
N ALA A 108 -34.69 3.58 -16.53
CA ALA A 108 -33.31 3.96 -16.79
C ALA A 108 -32.70 4.82 -15.67
N PHE A 109 -33.50 5.65 -15.00
CA PHE A 109 -33.03 6.38 -13.81
C PHE A 109 -32.74 5.41 -12.67
N SER A 110 -33.67 4.49 -12.36
CA SER A 110 -33.47 3.48 -11.31
C SER A 110 -32.26 2.57 -11.60
N ARG A 111 -32.07 2.18 -12.87
CA ARG A 111 -30.90 1.40 -13.30
C ARG A 111 -29.60 2.18 -13.14
N ARG A 112 -29.58 3.45 -13.54
CA ARG A 112 -28.41 4.33 -13.36
C ARG A 112 -28.07 4.51 -11.88
N LEU A 113 -29.06 4.73 -11.02
CA LEU A 113 -28.87 4.86 -9.58
C LEU A 113 -28.28 3.58 -8.99
N ALA A 114 -28.87 2.41 -9.29
CA ALA A 114 -28.37 1.13 -8.80
C ALA A 114 -26.92 0.86 -9.24
N LEU A 115 -26.56 1.19 -10.50
CA LEU A 115 -25.18 1.08 -10.98
C LEU A 115 -24.23 2.02 -10.23
N ASN A 116 -24.64 3.26 -9.96
CA ASN A 116 -23.83 4.20 -9.17
C ASN A 116 -23.63 3.71 -7.73
N GLU A 117 -24.67 3.18 -7.09
CA GLU A 117 -24.57 2.60 -5.74
C GLU A 117 -23.62 1.41 -5.71
N GLU A 118 -23.69 0.53 -6.71
CA GLU A 118 -22.79 -0.62 -6.82
C GLU A 118 -21.33 -0.20 -7.09
N ILE A 119 -21.11 0.80 -7.95
CA ILE A 119 -19.79 1.39 -8.19
C ILE A 119 -19.24 1.99 -6.88
N ALA A 120 -20.04 2.76 -6.17
CA ALA A 120 -19.63 3.37 -4.90
C ALA A 120 -19.28 2.30 -3.85
N ALA A 121 -20.12 1.27 -3.69
CA ALA A 121 -19.87 0.17 -2.77
C ALA A 121 -18.56 -0.56 -3.09
N ASN A 122 -18.33 -0.86 -4.38
CA ASN A 122 -17.10 -1.51 -4.83
C ASN A 122 -15.86 -0.63 -4.60
N MET A 123 -15.95 0.66 -4.91
CA MET A 123 -14.83 1.58 -4.73
C MET A 123 -14.46 1.76 -3.26
N LEU A 124 -15.44 1.95 -2.38
CA LEU A 124 -15.21 2.08 -0.94
C LEU A 124 -14.63 0.79 -0.33
N GLY A 125 -15.17 -0.37 -0.73
CA GLY A 125 -14.68 -1.66 -0.25
C GLY A 125 -13.25 -1.95 -0.71
N SER A 126 -12.96 -1.71 -2.00
CA SER A 126 -11.62 -1.89 -2.59
C SER A 126 -10.59 -0.97 -1.95
N ASP A 127 -10.91 0.32 -1.80
CA ASP A 127 -9.97 1.30 -1.24
C ASP A 127 -9.71 1.04 0.25
N SER A 128 -10.70 0.53 0.99
CA SER A 128 -10.52 0.08 2.38
C SER A 128 -9.58 -1.12 2.49
N CYS A 129 -9.71 -2.11 1.59
CA CYS A 129 -8.81 -3.26 1.56
C CYS A 129 -7.38 -2.84 1.16
N ALA A 130 -7.25 -1.99 0.14
CA ALA A 130 -5.97 -1.44 -0.28
C ALA A 130 -5.32 -0.62 0.84
N GLY A 131 -6.07 0.27 1.50
CA GLY A 131 -5.61 1.06 2.64
C GLY A 131 -5.12 0.18 3.78
N ALA A 132 -5.85 -0.88 4.12
CA ALA A 132 -5.42 -1.84 5.15
C ALA A 132 -4.09 -2.53 4.80
N ILE A 133 -3.88 -2.92 3.54
CA ILE A 133 -2.61 -3.49 3.07
C ILE A 133 -1.48 -2.46 3.23
N LEU A 134 -1.66 -1.26 2.68
CA LEU A 134 -0.64 -0.20 2.71
C LEU A 134 -0.26 0.18 4.14
N LEU A 135 -1.22 0.22 5.06
CA LEU A 135 -1.01 0.48 6.48
C LEU A 135 -0.17 -0.60 7.15
N ASN A 136 -0.47 -1.88 6.91
CA ASN A 136 0.29 -2.99 7.47
C ASN A 136 1.74 -2.96 6.96
N LEU A 137 1.92 -2.80 5.64
CA LEU A 137 3.25 -2.72 5.03
C LEU A 137 4.06 -1.54 5.55
N THR A 138 3.43 -0.38 5.72
CA THR A 138 4.06 0.79 6.34
C THR A 138 4.48 0.51 7.77
N GLY A 139 3.61 -0.12 8.57
CA GLY A 139 3.93 -0.50 9.95
C GLY A 139 5.12 -1.47 10.05
N PHE A 140 5.18 -2.47 9.16
CA PHE A 140 6.29 -3.44 9.16
C PHE A 140 7.63 -2.78 8.85
N LEU A 141 7.66 -1.92 7.84
CA LEU A 141 8.89 -1.22 7.44
C LEU A 141 9.30 -0.13 8.44
N GLN A 142 8.34 0.56 9.05
CA GLN A 142 8.63 1.52 10.12
C GLN A 142 9.24 0.84 11.34
N ALA A 143 8.69 -0.29 11.78
CA ALA A 143 9.26 -1.07 12.88
C ALA A 143 10.71 -1.50 12.56
N LEU A 144 10.96 -2.03 11.36
CA LEU A 144 12.30 -2.38 10.89
C LEU A 144 13.25 -1.18 10.93
N ARG A 145 12.83 -0.04 10.38
CA ARG A 145 13.62 1.20 10.37
C ARG A 145 13.98 1.67 11.78
N ASP A 146 13.00 1.66 12.68
CA ASP A 146 13.19 2.17 14.05
C ASP A 146 14.14 1.27 14.84
N ASP A 147 14.04 -0.05 14.66
CA ASP A 147 14.93 -1.01 15.27
C ASP A 147 16.39 -0.78 14.85
N ILE A 148 16.64 -0.63 13.54
CA ILE A 148 18.00 -0.48 12.98
C ILE A 148 18.46 0.99 12.90
N ASN A 149 17.67 1.94 13.40
CA ASN A 149 17.95 3.38 13.38
C ASN A 149 18.22 3.96 11.97
N THR A 150 17.54 3.48 10.92
CA THR A 150 17.86 3.96 9.56
C THR A 150 17.64 5.46 9.42
N ALA A 151 18.67 6.15 8.90
CA ALA A 151 18.62 7.57 8.65
C ALA A 151 17.52 7.91 7.64
N ARG A 152 16.97 9.13 7.75
CA ARG A 152 15.89 9.59 6.85
C ARG A 152 16.29 9.55 5.38
N LEU A 153 17.54 9.94 5.06
CA LEU A 153 18.04 9.94 3.69
C LEU A 153 18.07 8.53 3.09
N ASP A 154 18.49 7.53 3.86
CA ASP A 154 18.46 6.14 3.42
C ASP A 154 17.01 5.66 3.25
N TRP A 155 16.10 6.00 4.16
CA TRP A 155 14.68 5.66 4.01
C TRP A 155 14.07 6.21 2.72
N GLU A 156 14.37 7.47 2.36
CA GLU A 156 13.83 8.12 1.17
C GLU A 156 14.55 7.70 -0.13
N GLY A 157 15.82 7.29 -0.04
CA GLY A 157 16.68 6.98 -1.19
C GLY A 157 16.96 5.50 -1.46
N THR A 158 16.58 4.58 -0.55
CA THR A 158 16.82 3.14 -0.74
C THR A 158 15.95 2.58 -1.86
N ALA A 159 16.59 1.83 -2.76
CA ALA A 159 15.95 1.14 -3.86
C ALA A 159 15.03 -0.01 -3.36
N PRO A 160 14.00 -0.43 -4.13
CA PRO A 160 13.63 0.08 -5.44
C PRO A 160 12.98 1.47 -5.38
N LEU A 161 13.25 2.28 -6.40
CA LEU A 161 12.70 3.62 -6.56
C LEU A 161 11.59 3.62 -7.61
N ILE A 162 10.45 4.22 -7.27
CA ILE A 162 9.33 4.45 -8.16
C ILE A 162 9.30 5.96 -8.40
N HIS A 163 9.77 6.36 -9.58
CA HIS A 163 9.83 7.78 -9.97
C HIS A 163 10.60 8.66 -8.97
N GLY A 164 11.75 8.15 -8.52
CA GLY A 164 12.63 8.85 -7.59
C GLY A 164 12.23 8.74 -6.12
N HIS A 165 11.14 8.04 -5.80
CA HIS A 165 10.70 7.80 -4.42
C HIS A 165 10.86 6.35 -4.03
N SER A 166 11.43 6.09 -2.85
CA SER A 166 11.53 4.73 -2.32
C SER A 166 10.17 4.11 -2.01
N VAL A 167 10.11 2.77 -2.00
CA VAL A 167 8.90 2.03 -1.56
C VAL A 167 8.43 2.49 -0.17
N GLY A 168 9.36 2.70 0.78
CA GLY A 168 9.01 3.20 2.12
C GLY A 168 8.36 4.59 2.09
N ALA A 169 8.84 5.50 1.24
CA ALA A 169 8.26 6.83 1.08
C ALA A 169 6.86 6.77 0.45
N VAL A 170 6.67 5.95 -0.58
CA VAL A 170 5.37 5.77 -1.26
C VAL A 170 4.33 5.17 -0.30
N LEU A 171 4.70 4.11 0.43
CA LEU A 171 3.82 3.47 1.42
C LEU A 171 3.43 4.43 2.55
N ALA A 172 4.38 5.21 3.07
CA ALA A 172 4.12 6.20 4.10
C ALA A 172 3.17 7.31 3.61
N ALA A 173 3.39 7.84 2.40
CA ALA A 173 2.54 8.86 1.81
C ALA A 173 1.10 8.35 1.60
N ALA A 174 0.94 7.13 1.07
CA ALA A 174 -0.37 6.54 0.84
C ALA A 174 -1.11 6.21 2.14
N SER A 175 -0.40 5.69 3.15
CA SER A 175 -0.95 5.45 4.48
C SER A 175 -1.39 6.74 5.17
N ASN A 176 -0.62 7.83 5.04
CA ASN A 176 -1.00 9.13 5.57
C ASN A 176 -2.24 9.68 4.88
N TYR A 177 -2.33 9.56 3.55
CA TYR A 177 -3.53 9.92 2.80
C TYR A 177 -4.75 9.14 3.31
N PHE A 178 -4.64 7.82 3.45
CA PHE A 178 -5.74 6.99 3.90
C PHE A 178 -6.23 7.33 5.31
N ARG A 179 -5.31 7.51 6.27
CA ARG A 179 -5.66 7.84 7.68
C ARG A 179 -6.29 9.21 7.83
N HIS A 180 -5.82 10.18 7.06
CA HIS A 180 -6.15 11.60 7.24
C HIS A 180 -6.97 12.17 6.08
N TRP A 181 -7.64 11.31 5.30
CA TRP A 181 -8.34 11.72 4.09
C TRP A 181 -9.38 12.83 4.36
N ASP A 182 -10.16 12.70 5.43
CA ASP A 182 -11.19 13.66 5.78
C ASP A 182 -10.61 15.01 6.24
N GLU A 183 -9.47 14.97 6.93
CA GLU A 183 -8.69 16.13 7.35
C GLU A 183 -8.14 16.86 6.11
N TRP A 184 -7.47 16.12 5.21
CA TRP A 184 -6.87 16.68 3.99
C TRP A 184 -7.91 17.36 3.12
N ARG A 185 -9.13 16.80 3.04
CA ARG A 185 -10.26 17.42 2.34
C ARG A 185 -10.67 18.78 2.88
N LYS A 186 -10.47 19.03 4.17
CA LYS A 186 -10.84 20.28 4.85
C LYS A 186 -9.69 21.29 4.87
N THR A 187 -8.45 20.84 4.68
CA THR A 187 -7.25 21.69 4.74
C THR A 187 -6.97 22.37 3.39
N SER A 188 -7.07 23.70 3.34
CA SER A 188 -6.72 24.49 2.15
C SER A 188 -6.08 25.83 2.58
N PRO A 189 -4.80 26.08 2.25
CA PRO A 189 -3.86 25.21 1.53
C PRO A 189 -3.39 24.01 2.38
N PRO A 190 -2.87 22.92 1.76
CA PRO A 190 -2.31 21.79 2.49
C PRO A 190 -1.17 22.20 3.44
N THR A 191 -1.03 21.51 4.57
CA THR A 191 0.16 21.68 5.43
C THR A 191 1.42 21.19 4.72
N THR A 192 2.62 21.58 5.19
CA THR A 192 3.89 21.12 4.61
C THR A 192 3.99 19.59 4.56
N ARG A 193 3.51 18.88 5.60
CA ARG A 193 3.53 17.41 5.64
C ARG A 193 2.56 16.78 4.64
N GLN A 194 1.38 17.37 4.50
CA GLN A 194 0.39 16.97 3.51
C GLN A 194 0.96 17.19 2.11
N ALA A 195 1.53 18.38 1.83
CA ALA A 195 2.15 18.71 0.55
C ALA A 195 3.23 17.70 0.14
N THR A 196 4.18 17.36 1.04
CA THR A 196 5.20 16.35 0.74
C THR A 196 4.61 14.99 0.37
N SER A 197 3.56 14.55 1.08
CA SER A 197 2.91 13.27 0.76
C SER A 197 2.14 13.35 -0.56
N ILE A 198 1.48 14.48 -0.84
CA ILE A 198 0.78 14.76 -2.10
C ILE A 198 1.77 14.71 -3.28
N ASP A 199 2.95 15.30 -3.13
CA ASP A 199 3.98 15.33 -4.17
C ASP A 199 4.46 13.91 -4.52
N VAL A 200 4.73 13.08 -3.51
CA VAL A 200 5.11 11.66 -3.70
C VAL A 200 4.00 10.90 -4.45
N LEU A 201 2.75 11.05 -4.01
CA LEU A 201 1.62 10.36 -4.62
C LEU A 201 1.37 10.81 -6.06
N ASN A 202 1.47 12.11 -6.34
CA ASN A 202 1.34 12.64 -7.70
C ASN A 202 2.45 12.12 -8.61
N ALA A 203 3.71 12.14 -8.17
CA ALA A 203 4.83 11.62 -8.96
C ALA A 203 4.63 10.14 -9.33
N VAL A 204 4.17 9.34 -8.37
CA VAL A 204 3.88 7.91 -8.60
C VAL A 204 2.66 7.71 -9.51
N LEU A 205 1.59 8.48 -9.37
CA LEU A 205 0.41 8.32 -10.22
C LEU A 205 0.62 8.84 -11.64
N ASP A 206 1.35 9.95 -11.80
CA ASP A 206 1.71 10.50 -13.10
C ASP A 206 2.57 9.51 -13.90
N SER A 207 3.45 8.78 -13.21
CA SER A 207 4.27 7.71 -13.81
C SER A 207 3.47 6.62 -14.50
N ALA A 208 2.32 6.28 -13.93
CA ALA A 208 1.46 5.22 -14.38
C ALA A 208 0.51 5.69 -15.49
N GLY A 209 0.68 6.92 -15.99
CA GLY A 209 -0.27 7.55 -16.91
C GLY A 209 -1.61 7.86 -16.26
N LEU A 210 -1.71 7.82 -14.92
CA LEU A 210 -2.93 8.09 -14.16
C LEU A 210 -3.02 9.57 -13.79
N LYS A 211 -2.57 10.44 -14.71
CA LYS A 211 -2.52 11.91 -14.53
C LYS A 211 -3.83 12.42 -13.98
N GLN A 212 -3.74 13.11 -12.85
CA GLN A 212 -4.90 13.80 -12.28
C GLN A 212 -5.00 15.17 -12.96
N SER A 213 -6.11 15.41 -13.65
CA SER A 213 -6.37 16.68 -14.37
C SER A 213 -6.36 17.91 -13.45
N THR A 214 -6.48 17.70 -12.14
CA THR A 214 -6.41 18.72 -11.10
C THR A 214 -5.18 18.47 -10.23
N GLN A 215 -4.36 19.50 -10.00
CA GLN A 215 -3.22 19.53 -9.05
C GLN A 215 -3.58 19.17 -7.59
N ARG A 216 -4.80 18.70 -7.34
CA ARG A 216 -5.31 18.36 -6.03
C ARG A 216 -5.74 16.90 -6.08
N LEU A 217 -5.06 16.05 -5.29
CA LEU A 217 -5.54 14.72 -4.88
C LEU A 217 -6.91 14.80 -4.16
N LEU A 218 -7.37 16.01 -3.83
CA LEU A 218 -8.66 16.30 -3.21
C LEU A 218 -9.80 15.89 -4.14
N GLY A 219 -10.49 14.82 -3.76
CA GLY A 219 -11.64 14.28 -4.49
C GLY A 219 -11.29 13.16 -5.46
N VAL A 220 -10.02 12.70 -5.50
CA VAL A 220 -9.68 11.52 -6.30
C VAL A 220 -9.95 10.25 -5.52
N GLU A 221 -10.93 9.51 -6.01
CA GLU A 221 -11.32 8.22 -5.45
C GLU A 221 -10.32 7.13 -5.86
N GLY A 222 -10.16 6.13 -4.98
CA GLY A 222 -9.36 4.94 -5.24
C GLY A 222 -7.85 5.18 -5.28
N ILE A 223 -7.33 6.18 -4.56
CA ILE A 223 -5.89 6.45 -4.51
C ILE A 223 -5.14 5.25 -3.92
N CYS A 224 -5.64 4.61 -2.85
CA CYS A 224 -4.96 3.47 -2.24
C CYS A 224 -4.91 2.31 -3.23
N THR A 225 -6.02 2.04 -3.92
CA THR A 225 -6.08 1.00 -4.95
C THR A 225 -5.11 1.28 -6.10
N LYS A 226 -5.02 2.53 -6.59
CA LYS A 226 -4.09 2.90 -7.67
C LYS A 226 -2.63 2.79 -7.24
N ILE A 227 -2.29 3.26 -6.04
CA ILE A 227 -0.92 3.13 -5.52
C ILE A 227 -0.55 1.66 -5.32
N LEU A 228 -1.48 0.85 -4.80
CA LEU A 228 -1.28 -0.58 -4.66
C LEU A 228 -1.05 -1.25 -6.03
N ASP A 229 -1.84 -0.88 -7.05
CA ASP A 229 -1.68 -1.37 -8.43
C ASP A 229 -0.30 -0.97 -8.99
N VAL A 230 0.15 0.28 -8.80
CA VAL A 230 1.49 0.71 -9.23
C VAL A 230 2.59 -0.04 -8.47
N LEU A 231 2.43 -0.26 -7.17
CA LEU A 231 3.40 -0.99 -6.33
C LEU A 231 3.46 -2.48 -6.66
N SER A 232 2.37 -3.07 -7.14
CA SER A 232 2.24 -4.51 -7.38
C SER A 232 2.29 -4.90 -8.85
N GLU A 233 2.09 -3.96 -9.77
CA GLU A 233 1.81 -4.28 -11.18
C GLU A 233 0.65 -5.30 -11.34
N GLY A 234 -0.32 -5.26 -10.41
CA GLY A 234 -1.42 -6.23 -10.34
C GLY A 234 -1.06 -7.59 -9.73
N ASP A 235 0.16 -7.77 -9.24
CA ASP A 235 0.66 -9.03 -8.67
C ASP A 235 1.19 -8.87 -7.23
N PHE A 236 0.65 -9.69 -6.32
CA PHE A 236 1.09 -9.70 -4.92
C PHE A 236 2.54 -10.13 -4.74
N ASP A 237 3.07 -11.00 -5.60
CA ASP A 237 4.46 -11.42 -5.53
C ASP A 237 5.41 -10.26 -5.89
N LYS A 238 5.05 -9.45 -6.88
CA LYS A 238 5.78 -8.22 -7.24
C LYS A 238 5.77 -7.18 -6.13
N LEU A 239 4.62 -7.02 -5.46
CA LEU A 239 4.53 -6.18 -4.25
C LEU A 239 5.49 -6.68 -3.17
N SER A 240 5.49 -8.00 -2.93
CA SER A 240 6.35 -8.66 -1.95
C SER A 240 7.83 -8.46 -2.29
N GLU A 241 8.22 -8.71 -3.54
CA GLU A 241 9.59 -8.50 -4.05
C GLU A 241 10.07 -7.07 -3.78
N ARG A 242 9.26 -6.06 -4.09
CA ARG A 242 9.64 -4.65 -3.90
C ARG A 242 9.76 -4.27 -2.42
N VAL A 243 8.86 -4.77 -1.58
CA VAL A 243 8.91 -4.54 -0.12
C VAL A 243 10.14 -5.19 0.49
N PHE A 244 10.44 -6.45 0.15
CA PHE A 244 11.63 -7.13 0.65
C PHE A 244 12.92 -6.56 0.08
N ALA A 245 12.95 -6.17 -1.20
CA ALA A 245 14.11 -5.51 -1.79
C ALA A 245 14.41 -4.18 -1.08
N PHE A 246 13.38 -3.39 -0.78
CA PHE A 246 13.52 -2.18 0.01
C PHE A 246 14.05 -2.48 1.42
N ALA A 247 13.42 -3.41 2.14
CA ALA A 247 13.82 -3.80 3.48
C ALA A 247 15.28 -4.26 3.54
N ASN A 248 15.71 -5.09 2.59
CA ASN A 248 17.08 -5.62 2.49
C ASN A 248 18.11 -4.54 2.10
N GLY A 249 17.68 -3.50 1.38
CA GLY A 249 18.52 -2.37 1.02
C GLY A 249 18.69 -1.32 2.12
N LEU A 250 17.93 -1.39 3.22
CA LEU A 250 18.07 -0.46 4.32
C LEU A 250 19.40 -0.66 5.03
N LYS A 251 20.02 0.45 5.40
CA LYS A 251 21.28 0.45 6.15
C LYS A 251 21.00 0.77 7.63
N PRO A 252 21.68 0.09 8.56
CA PRO A 252 21.69 0.51 9.95
C PRO A 252 22.21 1.94 10.06
N GLY A 253 21.64 2.72 10.98
CA GLY A 253 22.16 4.03 11.32
C GLY A 253 23.55 3.95 11.98
N PRO A 254 24.30 5.07 12.01
CA PRO A 254 25.52 5.18 12.80
C PRO A 254 25.27 5.07 14.31
#